data_AF-A0A8T6VHI9-F1
#
_entry.id   AF-A0A8T6VHI9-F1
#
_cell.length_a   1.000
_cell.length_b   1.000
_cell.length_c   1.000
_cell.angle_alpha   90.00
_cell.angle_beta   90.00
_cell.angle_gamma   90.00
#
_symmetry.space_group_name_H-M   'P 1'
#
loop_
_entity.id
_entity.type
_entity.pdbx_description
1 polymer ?
#
loop_
_entity_poly.entity_id
_entity_poly.type
_entity_poly.pdbx_seq_one_letter_code
_entity_poly.pdbx_strand_id
1 'polypeptide(L)'
;MNCVLNPLTTILQVRNNEILLDSLKEIRHEIIRECVAVGEREGTHFEQNLEKCVERKIARYTNHSSMYQDIMKQRKTEIDFLNGKIVELGRKHNVPTPVNEALVGLIKYLETSRK
;
A
#
# COMPACT_ATOMS: atom_id res chain seq x y z
N MET A 1 -4.44 -5.51 0.81
CA MET A 1 -3.74 -5.56 2.11
C MET A 1 -2.32 -5.03 1.98
N ASN A 2 -1.43 -5.69 1.22
CA ASN A 2 -0.03 -5.27 1.11
C ASN A 2 0.15 -3.86 0.53
N CYS A 3 -0.69 -3.43 -0.42
CA CYS A 3 -0.67 -2.06 -0.95
C CYS A 3 -0.90 -0.97 0.11
N VAL A 4 -1.54 -1.30 1.23
CA VAL A 4 -1.78 -0.39 2.37
C VAL A 4 -0.64 -0.51 3.37
N LEU A 5 -0.40 -1.73 3.86
CA LEU A 5 0.49 -1.99 4.99
C LEU A 5 1.96 -1.73 4.64
N ASN A 6 2.46 -2.29 3.54
CA ASN A 6 3.88 -2.28 3.22
C ASN A 6 4.43 -0.86 3.00
N PRO A 7 3.85 -0.01 2.14
CA PRO A 7 4.42 1.31 1.90
C PRO A 7 4.27 2.24 3.10
N LEU A 8 3.11 2.25 3.78
CA LEU A 8 2.90 3.13 4.95
C LEU A 8 3.87 2.81 6.10
N THR A 9 3.99 1.53 6.45
CA THR A 9 4.93 1.09 7.51
C THR A 9 6.38 1.41 7.15
N THR A 10 6.74 1.32 5.87
CA THR A 10 8.10 1.58 5.39
C THR A 10 8.45 3.06 5.44
N ILE A 11 7.55 3.92 4.96
CA ILE A 11 7.73 5.38 4.95
C ILE A 11 7.78 5.93 6.38
N LEU A 12 6.86 5.47 7.24
CA LEU A 12 6.75 5.93 8.62
C LEU A 12 7.74 5.23 9.57
N GLN A 13 8.38 4.15 9.12
CA GLN A 13 9.32 3.34 9.91
C GLN A 13 8.71 2.78 11.21
N VAL A 14 7.47 2.31 11.12
CA VAL A 14 6.69 1.76 12.24
C VAL A 14 6.36 0.29 12.04
N ARG A 15 5.84 -0.39 13.07
CA ARG A 15 5.31 -1.76 12.99
C ARG A 15 3.97 -1.79 12.28
N ASN A 16 3.59 -2.98 11.83
CA ASN A 16 2.40 -3.21 11.02
C ASN A 16 1.09 -2.73 11.66
N ASN A 17 0.89 -2.91 12.96
CA ASN A 17 -0.33 -2.49 13.64
C ASN A 17 -0.38 -0.99 13.95
N GLU A 18 0.77 -0.31 13.97
CA GLU A 18 0.85 1.11 14.34
C GLU A 18 0.21 2.02 13.28
N ILE A 19 0.11 1.56 12.03
CA ILE A 19 -0.57 2.33 10.97
C ILE A 19 -2.09 2.40 11.16
N LEU A 20 -2.66 1.74 12.19
CA LEU A 20 -4.10 1.76 12.48
C LEU A 20 -4.58 3.00 13.24
N LEU A 21 -3.67 3.90 13.62
CA LEU A 21 -4.03 5.19 14.22
C LEU A 21 -5.03 5.95 13.34
N ASP A 22 -5.95 6.68 13.98
CA ASP A 22 -7.02 7.42 13.30
C ASP A 22 -6.49 8.49 12.35
N SER A 23 -5.32 9.07 12.66
CA SER A 23 -4.63 10.04 11.79
C SER A 23 -4.28 9.48 10.41
N LEU A 24 -4.19 8.16 10.27
CA LEU A 24 -3.90 7.47 9.01
C LEU A 24 -5.15 6.82 8.40
N LYS A 25 -6.33 6.98 8.99
CA LYS A 25 -7.55 6.31 8.52
C LYS A 25 -7.88 6.67 7.08
N GLU A 26 -7.92 7.96 6.77
CA GLU A 26 -8.30 8.42 5.43
C GLU A 26 -7.29 7.96 4.38
N ILE A 27 -5.97 8.05 4.63
CA ILE A 27 -4.97 7.55 3.67
C ILE A 27 -5.08 6.03 3.47
N ARG A 28 -5.33 5.25 4.54
CA ARG A 28 -5.58 3.81 4.41
C ARG A 28 -6.80 3.53 3.53
N HIS A 29 -7.88 4.28 3.72
CA HIS A 29 -9.14 4.07 3.01
C HIS A 29 -9.02 4.51 1.54
N GLU A 30 -8.34 5.62 1.24
CA GLU A 30 -8.07 6.05 -0.13
C GLU A 30 -7.26 5.01 -0.93
N ILE A 31 -6.20 4.44 -0.33
CA ILE A 31 -5.43 3.36 -0.96
C ILE A 31 -6.34 2.18 -1.32
N ILE A 32 -7.25 1.81 -0.42
CA ILE A 32 -8.19 0.71 -0.62
C ILE A 32 -9.19 1.06 -1.73
N ARG A 33 -9.76 2.27 -1.71
CA ARG A 33 -10.72 2.75 -2.72
C ARG A 33 -10.11 2.70 -4.13
N GLU A 34 -8.89 3.19 -4.30
CA GLU A 34 -8.17 3.12 -5.57
C GLU A 34 -7.94 1.66 -6.01
N CYS A 35 -7.49 0.79 -5.10
CA CYS A 35 -7.29 -0.63 -5.41
C CYS A 35 -8.60 -1.32 -5.83
N VAL A 36 -9.71 -1.02 -5.15
CA VAL A 36 -11.04 -1.57 -5.45
C VAL A 36 -11.52 -1.07 -6.81
N ALA A 37 -11.47 0.25 -7.05
CA ALA A 37 -11.91 0.84 -8.32
C ALA A 37 -11.15 0.26 -9.52
N VAL A 38 -9.85 0.00 -9.37
CA VAL A 38 -9.06 -0.68 -10.40
C VAL A 38 -9.43 -2.16 -10.52
N GLY A 39 -9.56 -2.88 -9.40
CA GLY A 39 -9.88 -4.30 -9.41
C GLY A 39 -11.26 -4.63 -9.99
N GLU A 40 -12.25 -3.76 -9.78
CA GLU A 40 -13.59 -3.87 -10.38
C GLU A 40 -13.53 -3.80 -11.91
N ARG A 41 -12.66 -2.94 -12.47
CA ARG A 41 -12.43 -2.86 -13.92
C ARG A 41 -11.72 -4.08 -14.50
N GLU A 42 -10.96 -4.80 -13.68
CA GLU A 42 -10.38 -6.10 -14.03
C GLU A 42 -11.35 -7.27 -13.78
N GLY A 43 -12.61 -7.01 -13.41
CA GLY A 43 -13.65 -8.03 -13.21
C GLY A 43 -13.63 -8.70 -11.84
N THR A 44 -12.86 -8.17 -10.89
CA THR A 44 -12.84 -8.66 -9.50
C THR A 44 -13.97 -8.03 -8.70
N HIS A 45 -14.62 -8.83 -7.87
CA HIS A 45 -15.67 -8.36 -6.97
C HIS A 45 -15.13 -8.36 -5.54
N PHE A 46 -15.36 -7.25 -4.82
CA PHE A 46 -14.89 -7.09 -3.45
C PHE A 46 -16.06 -7.17 -2.46
N GLU A 47 -15.76 -7.70 -1.27
CA GLU A 47 -16.72 -7.73 -0.17
C GLU A 47 -17.06 -6.32 0.31
N GLN A 48 -18.28 -6.14 0.80
CA GLN A 48 -18.66 -4.92 1.52
C GLN A 48 -17.82 -4.78 2.81
N ASN A 49 -17.47 -3.55 3.19
CA ASN A 49 -16.61 -3.23 4.34
C ASN A 49 -15.18 -3.81 4.24
N LEU A 50 -14.61 -3.85 3.03
CA LEU A 50 -13.25 -4.32 2.81
C LEU A 50 -12.22 -3.59 3.69
N GLU A 51 -12.43 -2.31 3.97
CA GLU A 51 -11.59 -1.49 4.85
C GLU A 51 -11.49 -2.12 6.25
N LYS A 52 -12.62 -2.43 6.87
CA LYS A 52 -12.65 -3.09 8.19
C LYS A 52 -12.01 -4.47 8.13
N CYS A 53 -12.19 -5.21 7.04
CA CYS A 53 -11.56 -6.52 6.86
C CYS A 53 -10.03 -6.40 6.81
N VAL A 54 -9.51 -5.42 6.07
CA VAL A 54 -8.08 -5.11 5.98
C VAL A 54 -7.55 -4.66 7.35
N GLU A 55 -8.22 -3.74 8.03
CA GLU A 55 -7.81 -3.24 9.35
C GLU A 55 -7.74 -4.36 10.40
N ARG A 56 -8.74 -5.25 10.46
CA ARG A 56 -8.73 -6.42 11.36
C ARG A 56 -7.55 -7.36 11.07
N LYS A 57 -7.19 -7.56 9.80
CA LYS A 57 -6.03 -8.39 9.45
C LYS A 57 -4.74 -7.72 9.89
N ILE A 58 -4.59 -6.43 9.61
CA ILE A 58 -3.41 -5.63 9.99
C ILE A 58 -3.19 -5.63 11.51
N ALA A 59 -4.27 -5.54 12.31
CA ALA A 59 -4.20 -5.51 13.77
C ALA A 59 -3.50 -6.72 14.41
N ARG A 60 -3.41 -7.85 13.69
CA ARG A 60 -2.77 -9.09 14.17
C ARG A 60 -1.26 -9.10 14.01
N TYR A 61 -0.69 -8.14 13.27
CA TYR A 61 0.73 -8.10 12.94
C TYR A 61 1.43 -7.02 13.77
N THR A 62 2.35 -7.42 14.63
CA THR A 62 3.16 -6.51 15.48
C THR A 62 4.62 -6.43 15.04
N ASN A 63 4.96 -7.11 13.93
CA ASN A 63 6.27 -7.09 13.29
C ASN A 63 6.38 -5.95 12.27
N HIS A 64 7.59 -5.74 11.73
CA HIS A 64 7.79 -4.88 10.57
C HIS A 64 7.46 -5.59 9.26
N SER A 65 7.01 -4.84 8.26
CA SER A 65 6.70 -5.36 6.92
C SER A 65 7.94 -5.87 6.19
N SER A 66 7.73 -6.72 5.17
CA SER A 66 8.78 -7.19 4.26
C SER A 66 9.49 -6.02 3.58
N MET A 67 8.70 -5.08 3.05
CA MET A 67 9.18 -3.88 2.36
C MET A 67 10.06 -3.00 3.26
N TYR A 68 9.70 -2.82 4.54
CA TYR A 68 10.55 -2.12 5.49
C TYR A 68 11.91 -2.81 5.65
N GLN A 69 11.89 -4.14 5.81
CA GLN A 69 13.12 -4.92 5.96
C GLN A 69 13.98 -4.87 4.69
N ASP A 70 13.37 -4.81 3.51
CA ASP A 70 14.10 -4.65 2.24
C ASP A 70 14.80 -3.30 2.17
N ILE A 71 14.13 -2.21 2.53
CA ILE A 71 14.76 -0.89 2.62
C ILE A 71 15.89 -0.87 3.65
N MET A 72 15.71 -1.48 4.83
CA MET A 72 16.77 -1.57 5.84
C MET A 72 17.97 -2.40 5.37
N LYS A 73 17.75 -3.38 4.49
CA LYS A 73 18.80 -4.24 3.91
C LYS A 73 19.31 -3.74 2.56
N GLN A 74 18.93 -2.53 2.14
CA GLN A 74 19.28 -1.94 0.84
C GLN A 74 18.95 -2.84 -0.35
N ARG A 75 17.81 -3.54 -0.27
CA ARG A 75 17.29 -4.41 -1.35
C ARG A 75 16.17 -3.70 -2.10
N LYS A 76 16.00 -4.08 -3.36
CA LYS A 76 14.83 -3.68 -4.14
C LYS A 76 13.55 -4.24 -3.49
N THR A 77 12.51 -3.44 -3.41
CA THR A 77 11.22 -3.82 -2.84
C THR A 77 10.27 -4.37 -3.91
N GLU A 78 9.16 -4.93 -3.44
CA GLU A 78 8.04 -5.39 -4.28
C GLU A 78 7.07 -4.26 -4.71
N ILE A 79 7.40 -2.97 -4.51
CA ILE A 79 6.47 -1.85 -4.74
C ILE A 79 5.93 -1.79 -6.17
N ASP A 80 6.74 -2.15 -7.17
CA ASP A 80 6.36 -2.15 -8.58
C ASP A 80 5.24 -3.17 -8.86
N PHE A 81 5.25 -4.30 -8.15
CA PHE A 81 4.28 -5.38 -8.32
C PHE A 81 3.03 -5.21 -7.44
N LEU A 82 3.09 -4.33 -6.44
CA LEU A 82 1.98 -3.96 -5.58
C LEU A 82 1.31 -2.68 -6.09
N ASN A 83 1.63 -1.54 -5.49
CA ASN A 83 1.04 -0.24 -5.84
C ASN A 83 1.36 0.14 -7.29
N GLY A 84 2.55 -0.21 -7.81
CA GLY A 84 2.91 0.01 -9.21
C GLY A 84 1.96 -0.69 -10.19
N LYS A 85 1.51 -1.91 -9.87
CA LYS A 85 0.55 -2.64 -10.69
C LYS A 85 -0.83 -2.00 -10.66
N ILE A 86 -1.26 -1.48 -9.51
CA ILE A 86 -2.51 -0.72 -9.38
C ILE A 86 -2.47 0.53 -10.26
N VAL A 87 -1.34 1.26 -10.28
CA VAL A 87 -1.16 2.44 -11.13
C VAL A 87 -1.18 2.08 -12.61
N GLU A 88 -0.48 1.02 -13.01
CA GLU A 88 -0.47 0.52 -14.39
C GLU A 88 -1.89 0.18 -14.88
N LEU A 89 -2.64 -0.60 -14.09
CA LEU A 89 -4.00 -1.00 -14.41
C LEU A 89 -4.98 0.18 -14.35
N GLY A 90 -4.78 1.11 -13.42
CA GLY A 90 -5.56 2.35 -13.34
C GLY A 90 -5.43 3.17 -14.62
N ARG A 91 -4.21 3.34 -15.15
CA ARG A 91 -4.00 4.02 -16.44
C ARG A 91 -4.66 3.27 -17.60
N LYS A 92 -4.55 1.93 -17.65
CA LYS A 92 -5.22 1.09 -18.66
C LYS A 92 -6.73 1.29 -18.69
N HIS A 93 -7.35 1.48 -17.53
CA HIS A 93 -8.81 1.60 -17.37
C HIS A 93 -9.32 3.03 -17.19
N ASN A 94 -8.46 4.04 -17.31
CA ASN A 94 -8.77 5.43 -17.00
C ASN A 94 -9.35 5.64 -15.58
N VAL A 95 -8.82 4.90 -14.60
CA VAL A 95 -9.13 5.04 -13.17
C VAL A 95 -7.98 5.80 -12.49
N PRO A 96 -8.22 6.97 -11.90
CA PRO A 96 -7.22 7.70 -11.14
C PRO A 96 -6.69 6.89 -9.95
N THR A 97 -5.37 6.88 -9.77
CA THR A 97 -4.69 6.20 -8.66
C THR A 97 -3.61 7.08 -7.98
N PRO A 98 -3.92 8.36 -7.67
CA PRO A 98 -2.93 9.33 -7.22
C PRO A 98 -2.21 8.93 -5.92
N VAL A 99 -2.92 8.30 -4.97
CA VAL A 99 -2.32 7.89 -3.70
C VAL A 99 -1.37 6.71 -3.92
N ASN A 100 -1.78 5.71 -4.70
CA ASN A 100 -0.89 4.60 -5.05
C ASN A 100 0.35 5.09 -5.84
N GLU A 101 0.18 6.05 -6.76
CA GLU A 101 1.29 6.65 -7.52
C GLU A 101 2.27 7.40 -6.62
N ALA A 102 1.76 8.19 -5.66
CA ALA A 102 2.57 8.87 -4.67
C ALA A 102 3.39 7.89 -3.81
N LEU A 103 2.75 6.80 -3.34
CA LEU A 103 3.43 5.77 -2.56
C LEU A 103 4.53 5.06 -3.35
N VAL A 104 4.32 4.78 -4.63
CA VAL A 104 5.37 4.25 -5.52
C VAL A 104 6.56 5.20 -5.56
N GLY A 105 6.33 6.49 -5.81
CA GLY A 105 7.39 7.49 -5.86
C GLY A 105 8.20 7.59 -4.56
N LEU A 106 7.52 7.61 -3.41
CA LEU A 106 8.17 7.70 -2.09
C LEU A 106 9.04 6.46 -1.79
N ILE A 107 8.53 5.26 -2.07
CA ILE A 107 9.32 4.03 -1.85
C ILE A 107 10.50 3.97 -2.83
N LYS A 108 10.31 4.36 -4.09
CA LYS A 108 11.41 4.45 -5.07
C LYS A 108 12.51 5.40 -4.64
N TYR A 109 12.15 6.54 -4.06
CA TYR A 109 13.13 7.43 -3.46
C TYR A 109 13.90 6.72 -2.34
N LEU A 110 13.22 6.06 -1.40
CA LEU A 110 13.86 5.32 -0.30
C LEU A 110 14.77 4.18 -0.77
N GLU A 111 14.45 3.50 -1.88
CA GLU A 111 15.31 2.48 -2.50
C GLU A 111 16.67 3.05 -2.96
N THR A 112 16.71 4.35 -3.31
CA THR A 112 17.90 5.00 -3.88
C THR A 112 18.63 5.92 -2.89
N SER A 113 17.92 6.53 -1.94
CA SER A 113 18.43 7.58 -1.05
C SER A 113 19.21 7.05 0.16
N ARG A 114 19.17 5.74 0.42
CA ARG A 114 19.87 5.10 1.56
C ARG A 114 21.14 4.35 1.15
N LYS A 115 21.75 4.74 0.02
CA LYS A 115 23.07 4.26 -0.41
C LYS A 115 24.20 4.94 0.35
#